data_AF-D0SBQ5-F1
#
_entry.id   AF-D0SBQ5-F1
#
_cell.length_a   1.000
_cell.length_b   1.000
_cell.length_c   1.000
_cell.angle_alpha   90.00
_cell.angle_beta   90.00
_cell.angle_gamma   90.00
#
_symmetry.space_group_name_H-M   'P 1'
#
loop_
_entity.id
_entity.type
_entity.pdbx_description
1 polymer ?
#
loop_
_entity_poly.entity_id
_entity_poly.type
_entity_poly.pdbx_seq_one_letter_code
_entity_poly.pdbx_strand_id
1 'polypeptide(L)'
;MEQQERGIQDFSVSTISNLGFNRGVPKAQSIRNRTGEKYRALIQCFADSSQTNKLTKPSPSDNPWIEEIQNPKHQLLVRIMASELKEAQQMIREIIPPKQRIDIYDHKNMISDESFKLSDQEVRALQYLLSIDFQKKWNLKPTHYGELVDESNKPVFKVSTLDALRKALEYLS
;
A
#
# COMPACT_ATOMS: atom_id res chain seq x y z
N MET A 1 0.63 14.87 21.13
CA MET A 1 0.63 13.74 20.17
C MET A 1 0.32 14.16 18.73
N GLU A 2 -0.47 15.22 18.50
CA GLU A 2 -0.88 15.67 17.14
C GLU A 2 0.28 16.05 16.19
N GLN A 3 1.37 16.68 16.67
CA GLN A 3 2.55 16.97 15.83
C GLN A 3 3.38 15.72 15.49
N GLN A 4 3.40 14.74 16.39
CA GLN A 4 4.11 13.47 16.20
C GLN A 4 3.37 12.57 15.19
N GLU A 5 2.04 12.59 15.20
CA GLU A 5 1.20 11.88 14.21
C GLU A 5 1.30 12.47 12.80
N ARG A 6 1.63 13.76 12.68
CA ARG A 6 1.83 14.44 11.38
C ARG A 6 3.26 14.34 10.83
N GLY A 7 4.18 13.71 11.56
CA GLY A 7 5.59 13.58 11.16
C GLY A 7 6.38 14.90 11.13
N ILE A 8 5.79 16.00 11.61
CA ILE A 8 6.41 17.34 11.61
C ILE A 8 6.83 17.68 13.03
N GLN A 9 8.13 17.56 13.30
CA GLN A 9 8.74 17.84 14.59
C GLN A 9 9.29 19.27 14.65
N ASP A 10 8.45 20.27 14.35
CA ASP A 10 8.82 21.68 14.49
C ASP A 10 8.32 22.23 15.84
N PHE A 11 9.24 22.28 16.80
CA PHE A 11 9.03 22.81 18.16
C PHE A 11 9.46 24.28 18.29
N SER A 12 9.51 25.04 17.19
CA SER A 12 9.83 26.47 17.27
C SER A 12 8.77 27.26 18.07
N VAL A 13 9.21 28.28 18.81
CA VAL A 13 8.35 29.15 19.63
C VAL A 13 7.22 29.79 18.79
N SER A 14 7.48 30.10 17.52
CA SER A 14 6.51 30.61 16.55
C SER A 14 5.43 29.58 16.22
N THR A 15 5.82 28.34 15.93
CA THR A 15 4.91 27.26 15.55
C THR A 15 4.02 26.86 16.73
N ILE A 16 4.61 26.74 17.93
CA ILE A 16 3.88 26.44 19.17
C ILE A 16 2.91 27.56 19.54
N SER A 17 3.33 28.83 19.42
CA SER A 17 2.44 29.96 19.71
C SER A 17 1.26 30.04 18.73
N ASN A 18 1.46 29.77 17.44
CA ASN A 18 0.38 29.80 16.45
C ASN A 18 -0.57 28.61 16.61
N LEU A 19 -0.04 27.40 16.81
CA LEU A 19 -0.85 26.18 16.98
C LEU A 19 -1.63 26.19 18.30
N GLY A 20 -1.04 26.77 19.35
CA GLY A 20 -1.60 26.84 20.69
C GLY A 20 -2.43 28.10 20.98
N PHE A 21 -2.51 29.07 20.06
CA PHE A 21 -3.20 30.34 20.29
C PHE A 21 -4.67 30.12 20.69
N ASN A 22 -5.36 29.21 19.99
CA ASN A 22 -6.75 28.85 20.28
C ASN A 22 -6.93 27.99 21.53
N ARG A 23 -5.83 27.57 22.18
CA ARG A 23 -5.80 26.70 23.37
C ARG A 23 -5.23 27.40 24.60
N GLY A 24 -5.07 28.73 24.54
CA GLY A 24 -4.60 29.56 25.67
C GLY A 24 -3.08 29.63 25.81
N VAL A 25 -2.31 29.23 24.79
CA VAL A 25 -0.85 29.39 24.80
C VAL A 25 -0.48 30.87 24.60
N PRO A 26 0.45 31.43 25.40
CA PRO A 26 0.90 32.82 25.22
C PRO A 26 1.47 33.11 23.84
N LYS A 27 1.30 34.35 23.35
CA LYS A 27 1.89 34.80 22.09
C LYS A 27 3.42 34.62 22.07
N ALA A 28 4.00 34.38 20.91
CA ALA A 28 5.44 34.18 20.71
C ALA A 28 6.29 35.32 21.32
N GLN A 29 5.80 36.56 21.29
CA GLN A 29 6.45 37.71 21.92
C GLN A 29 6.54 37.55 23.45
N SER A 30 5.50 37.05 24.11
CA SER A 30 5.48 36.81 25.56
C SER A 30 6.39 35.66 25.98
N ILE A 31 6.56 34.64 25.13
CA ILE A 31 7.49 33.52 25.37
C ILE A 31 8.95 33.99 25.20
N ARG A 32 9.22 34.91 24.27
CA ARG A 32 10.56 35.50 24.06
C ARG A 32 10.96 36.48 25.18
N ASN A 33 10.00 37.12 25.84
CA ASN A 33 10.26 38.04 26.95
C ASN A 33 10.81 37.33 28.20
N ARG A 34 11.39 38.09 29.14
CA ARG A 34 12.04 37.58 30.37
C ARG A 34 11.12 36.74 31.26
N THR A 35 9.82 37.03 31.25
CA THR A 35 8.79 36.25 31.95
C THR A 35 8.51 34.88 31.32
N GLY A 36 8.97 34.65 30.08
CA GLY A 36 8.76 33.44 29.30
C GLY A 36 9.81 32.34 29.49
N GLU A 37 10.77 32.49 30.41
CA GLU A 37 11.86 31.51 30.63
C GLU A 37 11.36 30.10 30.93
N LYS A 38 10.32 29.97 31.75
CA LYS A 38 9.71 28.67 32.08
C LYS A 38 9.13 27.97 30.84
N TYR A 39 8.51 28.74 29.94
CA TYR A 39 7.98 28.21 28.69
C TYR A 39 9.11 27.81 27.73
N ARG A 40 10.19 28.60 27.65
CA ARG A 40 11.37 28.26 26.84
C ARG A 40 12.03 26.98 27.34
N ALA A 41 12.18 26.81 28.65
CA ALA A 41 12.75 25.59 29.24
C ALA A 41 11.89 24.35 28.92
N LEU A 42 10.56 24.44 29.04
CA LEU A 42 9.67 23.33 28.70
C LEU A 42 9.71 22.99 27.21
N ILE A 43 9.71 24.00 26.33
CA ILE A 43 9.81 23.81 24.88
C ILE A 43 11.14 23.15 24.53
N GLN A 44 12.24 23.59 25.16
CA GLN A 44 13.57 23.01 24.94
C GLN A 44 13.64 21.55 25.38
N CYS A 45 13.14 21.22 26.58
CA CYS A 45 13.10 19.83 27.05
C CYS A 45 12.29 18.91 26.12
N PHE A 46 11.21 19.44 25.51
CA PHE A 46 10.40 18.69 24.54
C PHE A 46 11.07 18.57 23.16
N ALA A 47 11.80 19.61 22.73
CA ALA A 47 12.62 19.57 21.53
C ALA A 47 13.78 18.56 21.68
N ASP A 48 14.42 18.53 22.85
CA ASP A 48 15.54 17.62 23.12
C ASP A 48 15.07 16.17 23.27
N SER A 49 13.87 15.93 23.81
CA SER A 49 13.29 14.58 23.89
C SER A 49 12.79 14.03 22.55
N SER A 50 12.52 14.91 21.58
CA SER A 50 12.10 14.55 20.22
C SER A 50 13.27 14.44 19.22
N GLN A 51 14.45 14.94 19.57
CA GLN A 51 15.69 14.88 18.76
C GLN A 51 16.30 13.47 18.56
N THR A 52 15.51 12.39 18.60
CA THR A 52 16.02 11.07 18.18
C THR A 52 16.17 10.93 16.67
N ASN A 53 15.62 11.87 15.88
CA ASN A 53 15.78 11.90 14.43
C ASN A 53 16.56 13.15 14.02
N LYS A 54 17.87 13.15 14.28
CA LYS A 54 18.78 14.09 13.61
C LYS A 54 18.57 13.91 12.11
N LEU A 55 18.10 14.99 11.46
CA LEU A 55 18.02 15.14 10.02
C LEU A 55 19.25 14.48 9.41
N THR A 56 19.03 13.34 8.75
CA THR A 56 20.01 12.67 7.92
C THR A 56 20.64 13.73 7.05
N LYS A 57 21.97 13.86 7.15
CA LYS A 57 22.77 14.67 6.24
C LYS A 57 22.26 14.41 4.81
N PRO A 58 22.13 15.45 3.96
CA PRO A 58 21.70 15.24 2.58
C PRO A 58 22.54 14.09 2.02
N SER A 59 21.84 13.11 1.44
CA SER A 59 22.41 11.91 0.87
C SER A 59 23.69 12.25 0.10
N PRO A 60 24.74 11.40 0.17
CA PRO A 60 25.93 11.60 -0.64
C PRO A 60 25.49 11.90 -2.07
N SER A 61 25.95 13.02 -2.63
CA SER A 61 25.65 13.38 -4.00
C SER A 61 25.95 12.18 -4.89
N ASP A 62 25.13 11.94 -5.91
CA ASP A 62 25.26 10.80 -6.84
C ASP A 62 26.62 10.74 -7.56
N ASN A 63 27.47 11.76 -7.38
CA ASN A 63 28.77 11.93 -8.01
C ASN A 63 29.85 12.35 -7.00
N PRO A 64 30.32 11.45 -6.12
CA PRO A 64 31.34 11.77 -5.11
C PRO A 64 32.69 12.17 -5.72
N TRP A 65 32.99 11.67 -6.93
CA TRP A 65 34.22 11.98 -7.68
C TRP A 65 34.32 13.46 -8.09
N ILE A 66 33.21 14.21 -8.12
CA ILE A 66 33.24 15.65 -8.43
C ILE A 66 34.02 16.42 -7.36
N GLU A 67 34.03 15.93 -6.12
CA GLU A 67 34.78 16.51 -5.01
C GLU A 67 36.29 16.27 -5.11
N GLU A 68 36.73 15.33 -5.95
CA GLU A 68 38.16 15.04 -6.18
C GLU A 68 38.81 16.00 -7.20
N ILE A 69 38.01 16.83 -7.87
CA ILE A 69 38.47 17.81 -8.85
C ILE A 69 39.22 18.94 -8.15
N GLN A 70 40.55 19.00 -8.37
CA GLN A 70 41.43 19.99 -7.76
C GLN A 70 41.11 21.45 -8.14
N ASN A 71 40.65 21.68 -9.37
CA ASN A 71 40.35 23.03 -9.85
C ASN A 71 38.91 23.43 -9.46
N PRO A 72 38.72 24.47 -8.61
CA PRO A 72 37.40 24.86 -8.12
C PRO A 72 36.46 25.35 -9.23
N LYS A 73 37.02 25.94 -10.31
CA LYS A 73 36.22 26.36 -11.47
C LYS A 73 35.67 25.15 -12.22
N HIS A 74 36.48 24.12 -12.41
CA HIS A 74 36.04 22.89 -13.08
C HIS A 74 35.05 22.12 -12.20
N GLN A 75 35.29 22.07 -10.89
CA GLN A 75 34.37 21.47 -9.94
C GLN A 75 32.97 22.11 -10.03
N LEU A 76 32.91 23.45 -10.06
CA LEU A 76 31.64 24.17 -10.21
C LEU A 76 30.94 23.85 -11.53
N LEU A 77 31.67 23.86 -12.65
CA LEU A 77 31.11 23.53 -13.97
C LEU A 77 30.55 22.11 -14.02
N VAL A 78 31.26 21.14 -13.44
CA VAL A 78 30.81 19.75 -13.39
C VAL A 78 29.58 19.58 -12.49
N ARG A 79 29.49 20.32 -11.38
CA ARG A 79 28.27 20.36 -10.56
C ARG A 79 27.06 20.91 -11.31
N ILE A 80 27.25 21.99 -12.09
CA ILE A 80 26.19 22.58 -12.92
C ILE A 80 25.71 21.54 -13.95
N MET A 81 26.64 20.95 -14.69
CA MET A 81 26.34 19.93 -15.69
C MET A 81 25.66 18.69 -15.11
N ALA A 82 26.06 18.25 -13.91
CA ALA A 82 25.40 17.15 -13.21
C ALA A 82 23.94 17.50 -12.82
N SER A 83 23.69 18.75 -12.44
CA SER A 83 22.34 19.25 -12.16
C SER A 83 21.46 19.28 -13.41
N GLU A 84 21.98 19.82 -14.52
CA GLU A 84 21.28 19.88 -15.81
C GLU A 84 20.96 18.47 -16.34
N LEU A 85 21.91 17.54 -16.23
CA LEU A 85 21.71 16.14 -16.61
C LEU A 85 20.59 15.50 -15.79
N LYS A 86 20.57 15.73 -14.47
CA LYS A 86 19.52 15.22 -13.58
C LYS A 86 18.14 15.76 -13.95
N GLU A 87 18.05 17.04 -14.26
CA GLU A 87 16.81 17.68 -14.72
C GLU A 87 16.35 17.10 -16.07
N ALA A 88 17.26 16.94 -17.03
CA ALA A 88 16.95 16.33 -18.32
C ALA A 88 16.47 14.87 -18.19
N GLN A 89 17.11 14.08 -17.34
CA GLN A 89 16.68 12.72 -17.04
C GLN A 89 15.31 12.68 -16.36
N GLN A 90 15.02 13.64 -15.49
CA GLN A 90 13.70 13.75 -14.87
C GLN A 90 12.63 14.07 -15.92
N MET A 91 12.87 15.04 -16.81
CA MET A 91 11.96 15.34 -17.92
C MET A 91 11.71 14.12 -18.81
N ILE A 92 12.74 13.34 -19.14
CA ILE A 92 12.59 12.10 -19.91
C ILE A 92 11.70 11.09 -19.18
N ARG A 93 11.81 10.96 -17.86
CA ARG A 93 10.98 10.05 -17.06
C ARG A 93 9.52 10.50 -16.99
N GLU A 94 9.28 11.81 -16.96
CA GLU A 94 7.93 12.39 -16.97
C GLU A 94 7.24 12.22 -18.32
N ILE A 95 8.01 12.19 -19.41
CA ILE A 95 7.50 11.85 -20.74
C ILE A 95 7.19 10.35 -20.76
N ILE A 96 5.92 10.01 -20.56
CA ILE A 96 5.40 8.64 -20.73
C ILE A 96 5.77 8.16 -22.15
N PRO A 97 6.46 7.00 -22.29
CA PRO A 97 6.83 6.46 -23.58
C PRO A 97 5.63 6.36 -24.53
N PRO A 98 5.75 6.81 -25.80
CA PRO A 98 4.70 6.60 -26.77
C PRO A 98 4.49 5.08 -26.95
N LYS A 99 3.26 4.61 -26.71
CA LYS A 99 2.78 3.20 -26.67
C LYS A 99 2.65 2.54 -25.29
N GLN A 100 2.81 3.25 -24.18
CA GLN A 100 2.49 2.65 -22.87
C GLN A 100 0.97 2.47 -22.72
N ARG A 101 0.52 1.20 -22.65
CA ARG A 101 -0.87 0.88 -22.32
C ARG A 101 -1.06 1.10 -20.83
N ILE A 102 -1.87 2.09 -20.46
CA ILE A 102 -2.28 2.35 -19.08
C ILE A 102 -3.62 1.66 -18.88
N ASP A 103 -3.62 0.51 -18.21
CA ASP A 103 -4.86 -0.14 -17.78
C ASP A 103 -5.25 0.43 -16.41
N ILE A 104 -6.32 1.22 -16.38
CA ILE A 104 -6.84 1.85 -15.16
C ILE A 104 -7.93 0.94 -14.59
N TYR A 105 -7.65 0.32 -13.44
CA TYR A 105 -8.62 -0.53 -12.75
C TYR A 105 -9.28 0.22 -11.60
N ASP A 106 -10.59 0.46 -11.73
CA ASP A 106 -11.43 0.88 -10.61
C ASP A 106 -11.59 -0.31 -9.65
N HIS A 107 -10.96 -0.24 -8.49
CA HIS A 107 -10.95 -1.31 -7.49
C HIS A 107 -12.35 -1.57 -6.90
N LYS A 108 -13.34 -0.75 -7.25
CA LYS A 108 -14.75 -0.94 -6.86
C LYS A 108 -15.39 -2.19 -7.49
N ASN A 109 -14.85 -2.69 -8.61
CA ASN A 109 -15.31 -3.92 -9.26
C ASN A 109 -14.28 -5.05 -9.20
N MET A 110 -13.24 -4.94 -8.37
CA MET A 110 -12.44 -6.11 -8.03
C MET A 110 -13.31 -7.00 -7.14
N ILE A 111 -13.97 -7.96 -7.79
CA ILE A 111 -14.37 -9.23 -7.19
C ILE A 111 -13.15 -9.69 -6.40
N SER A 112 -13.16 -9.46 -5.08
CA SER A 112 -12.00 -9.74 -4.22
C SER A 112 -11.65 -11.21 -4.40
N ASP A 113 -10.37 -11.59 -4.44
CA ASP A 113 -9.98 -13.00 -4.62
C ASP A 113 -10.67 -13.96 -3.63
N GLU A 114 -11.14 -13.46 -2.49
CA GLU A 114 -11.97 -14.20 -1.52
C GLU A 114 -13.35 -14.59 -2.03
N SER A 115 -13.94 -13.86 -2.98
CA SER A 115 -15.27 -14.16 -3.53
C SER A 115 -15.27 -15.32 -4.54
N PHE A 116 -14.09 -15.83 -4.92
CA PHE A 116 -13.96 -17.08 -5.67
C PHE A 116 -13.73 -18.29 -4.76
N LYS A 117 -13.44 -18.10 -3.46
CA LYS A 117 -13.26 -19.22 -2.53
C LYS A 117 -14.60 -19.71 -2.04
N LEU A 118 -14.82 -21.02 -2.12
CA LEU A 118 -15.99 -21.65 -1.54
C LEU A 118 -15.87 -21.60 0.00
N SER A 119 -16.97 -21.27 0.67
CA SER A 119 -17.04 -21.43 2.12
C SER A 119 -17.03 -22.92 2.51
N ASP A 120 -16.62 -23.23 3.75
CA ASP A 120 -16.65 -24.60 4.28
C ASP A 120 -18.02 -25.28 4.14
N GLN A 121 -19.10 -24.50 4.20
CA GLN A 121 -20.46 -25.01 4.03
C GLN A 121 -20.76 -25.36 2.57
N GLU A 122 -20.31 -24.53 1.62
CA GLU A 122 -20.46 -24.78 0.18
C GLU A 122 -19.62 -25.99 -0.25
N VAL A 123 -18.38 -26.10 0.24
CA VAL A 123 -17.52 -27.27 0.02
C VAL A 123 -18.23 -28.56 0.47
N ARG A 124 -18.79 -28.58 1.69
CA ARG A 124 -19.54 -29.74 2.21
C ARG A 124 -20.78 -30.06 1.38
N ALA A 125 -21.50 -29.04 0.92
CA ALA A 125 -22.68 -29.23 0.07
C ALA A 125 -22.33 -29.86 -1.29
N LEU A 126 -21.27 -29.37 -1.93
CA LEU A 126 -20.77 -29.95 -3.19
C LEU A 126 -20.22 -31.37 -2.99
N GLN A 127 -19.55 -31.62 -1.87
CA GLN A 127 -19.05 -32.95 -1.53
C GLN A 127 -20.20 -33.96 -1.28
N TYR A 128 -21.31 -33.52 -0.69
CA TYR A 128 -22.51 -34.35 -0.53
C TYR A 128 -23.14 -34.72 -1.88
N LEU A 129 -23.18 -33.80 -2.85
CA LEU A 129 -23.67 -34.10 -4.21
C LEU A 129 -22.84 -35.18 -4.93
N LEU A 130 -21.53 -35.25 -4.63
CA LEU A 130 -20.63 -36.29 -5.13
C LEU A 130 -20.73 -37.61 -4.35
N SER A 131 -21.34 -37.60 -3.16
CA SER A 131 -21.43 -38.78 -2.31
C SER A 131 -22.35 -39.86 -2.88
N ILE A 132 -22.01 -41.11 -2.58
CA ILE A 132 -22.80 -42.29 -2.89
C ILE A 132 -24.15 -42.23 -2.16
N ASP A 133 -24.23 -41.56 -1.01
CA ASP A 133 -25.48 -41.43 -0.23
C ASP A 133 -26.52 -40.58 -0.97
N PHE A 134 -26.09 -39.51 -1.65
CA PHE A 134 -26.96 -38.72 -2.49
C PHE A 134 -27.45 -39.53 -3.69
N GLN A 135 -26.55 -40.26 -4.35
CA GLN A 135 -26.89 -41.11 -5.48
C GLN A 135 -27.90 -42.20 -5.09
N LYS A 136 -27.71 -42.85 -3.93
CA LYS A 136 -28.64 -43.86 -3.40
C LYS A 136 -29.99 -43.29 -2.99
N LYS A 137 -30.01 -42.10 -2.39
CA LYS A 137 -31.27 -41.46 -1.95
C LYS A 137 -32.18 -41.10 -3.13
N TRP A 138 -31.59 -40.78 -4.27
CA TRP A 138 -32.28 -40.33 -5.47
C TRP A 138 -32.27 -41.35 -6.62
N ASN A 139 -31.82 -42.59 -6.36
CA ASN A 139 -31.65 -43.66 -7.36
C ASN A 139 -30.87 -43.24 -8.62
N LEU A 140 -29.91 -42.33 -8.47
CA LEU A 140 -29.12 -41.80 -9.58
C LEU A 140 -27.91 -42.69 -9.84
N LYS A 141 -27.63 -42.97 -11.12
CA LYS A 141 -26.44 -43.70 -11.56
C LYS A 141 -25.47 -42.76 -12.27
N PRO A 142 -24.18 -42.74 -11.90
CA PRO A 142 -23.16 -41.99 -12.60
C PRO A 142 -22.80 -42.67 -13.93
N THR A 143 -22.86 -41.93 -15.02
CA THR A 143 -22.41 -42.34 -16.35
C THR A 143 -20.93 -41.97 -16.55
N HIS A 144 -20.25 -42.67 -17.46
CA HIS A 144 -18.83 -42.44 -17.78
C HIS A 144 -18.49 -40.99 -18.14
N TYR A 145 -19.45 -40.22 -18.69
CA TYR A 145 -19.28 -38.81 -19.07
C TYR A 145 -19.58 -37.81 -17.94
N GLY A 146 -19.60 -38.26 -16.68
CA GLY A 146 -19.85 -37.38 -15.53
C GLY A 146 -21.31 -36.89 -15.44
N GLU A 147 -22.23 -37.65 -16.05
CA GLU A 147 -23.67 -37.40 -16.05
C GLU A 147 -24.35 -38.24 -14.96
N LEU A 148 -25.46 -37.77 -14.39
CA LEU A 148 -26.27 -38.55 -13.44
C LEU A 148 -27.63 -38.83 -14.08
N VAL A 149 -27.91 -40.10 -14.32
CA VAL A 149 -29.16 -40.58 -14.93
C VAL A 149 -30.06 -41.22 -13.88
N ASP A 150 -31.36 -41.01 -14.04
CA ASP A 150 -32.41 -41.66 -13.24
C ASP A 150 -32.67 -43.10 -13.72
N GLU A 151 -33.50 -43.87 -13.00
CA GLU A 151 -33.90 -45.24 -13.35
C GLU A 151 -34.53 -45.34 -14.75
N SER A 152 -35.15 -44.26 -15.22
CA SER A 152 -35.74 -44.13 -16.56
C SER A 152 -34.73 -43.73 -17.65
N ASN A 153 -33.42 -43.75 -17.35
CA ASN A 153 -32.32 -43.34 -18.23
C ASN A 153 -32.44 -41.88 -18.74
N LYS A 154 -33.12 -41.03 -17.98
CA LYS A 154 -33.23 -39.59 -18.24
C LYS A 154 -32.09 -38.86 -17.53
N PRO A 155 -31.37 -37.94 -18.19
CA PRO A 155 -30.31 -37.17 -17.56
C PRO A 155 -30.91 -36.14 -16.60
N VAL A 156 -30.64 -36.31 -15.30
CA VAL A 156 -31.06 -35.35 -14.25
C VAL A 156 -30.04 -34.21 -14.16
N PHE A 157 -28.76 -34.57 -14.25
CA PHE A 157 -27.68 -33.60 -14.40
C PHE A 157 -27.09 -33.71 -15.79
N LYS A 158 -26.62 -32.58 -16.33
CA LYS A 158 -25.99 -32.55 -17.66
C LYS A 158 -24.64 -33.24 -17.67
N VAL A 159 -24.22 -33.68 -18.84
CA VAL A 159 -22.85 -34.17 -19.10
C VAL A 159 -21.80 -33.22 -18.49
N SER A 160 -20.73 -33.79 -17.94
CA SER A 160 -19.63 -33.07 -17.29
C SER A 160 -19.96 -32.36 -15.96
N THR A 161 -21.19 -32.50 -15.42
CA THR A 161 -21.52 -31.86 -14.13
C THR A 161 -20.64 -32.39 -13.00
N LEU A 162 -20.43 -33.70 -12.92
CA LEU A 162 -19.58 -34.29 -11.88
C LEU A 162 -18.11 -33.87 -12.02
N ASP A 163 -17.62 -33.72 -13.25
CA ASP A 163 -16.25 -33.28 -13.51
C ASP A 163 -16.06 -31.79 -13.20
N ALA A 164 -17.07 -30.97 -13.50
CA ALA A 164 -17.09 -29.56 -13.12
C ALA A 164 -17.09 -29.39 -11.59
N LEU A 165 -17.90 -30.18 -10.88
CA LEU A 165 -17.93 -30.17 -9.41
C LEU A 165 -16.59 -30.61 -8.79
N ARG A 166 -15.95 -31.65 -9.35
CA ARG A 166 -14.61 -32.07 -8.92
C ARG A 166 -13.57 -30.98 -9.12
N LYS A 167 -13.56 -30.35 -10.30
CA LYS A 167 -12.65 -29.22 -10.59
C LYS A 167 -12.93 -28.03 -9.68
N ALA A 168 -14.20 -27.71 -9.44
CA ALA A 168 -14.55 -26.62 -8.53
C ALA A 168 -14.02 -26.87 -7.11
N LEU A 169 -14.14 -28.10 -6.61
CA LEU A 169 -13.56 -28.47 -5.31
C LEU A 169 -12.03 -28.46 -5.30
N GLU A 170 -11.37 -28.77 -6.42
CA GLU A 170 -9.90 -28.77 -6.49
C GLU A 170 -9.28 -27.36 -6.58
N TYR A 171 -9.95 -26.45 -7.29
CA TYR A 171 -9.43 -25.10 -7.55
C TYR A 171 -9.98 -24.01 -6.62
N LEU A 172 -11.12 -24.24 -5.96
CA LEU A 172 -11.83 -23.21 -5.17
C LEU A 172 -12.01 -23.57 -3.69
N SER A 173 -11.52 -24.72 -3.21
CA SER A 173 -11.47 -25.07 -1.78
C SER A 173 -10.28 -24.46 -1.06
#